data_AF-A0A4Q3AQ51-F1
#
_entry.id   AF-A0A4Q3AQ51-F1
#
_cell.length_a   1.000
_cell.length_b   1.000
_cell.length_c   1.000
_cell.angle_alpha   90.00
_cell.angle_beta   90.00
_cell.angle_gamma   90.00
#
_symmetry.space_group_name_H-M   'P 1'
#
loop_
_entity.id
_entity.type
_entity.pdbx_description
1 polymer ?
#
loop_
_entity_poly.entity_id
_entity_poly.type
_entity_poly.pdbx_seq_one_letter_code
_entity_poly.pdbx_strand_id
1 'polypeptide(L)'
;MRAAILMLACSLAATGETVTLAPAKDSDIYSYTDRATGTTGTLGINSSGEGSPHSQRTLIQFNLAGLVIPAAEIGSAKLRLFVVPPDPSFGALTPGNVEISRQTAVWTITNPTLRWNHFQASEPVELLAVPAGSSGSWVEVEVKPLVIAWASGSIANYGFALQAESEAIPLNVTFAAMEATGYGPQLVITRAEAPVAPPVLAMTSSNSVFQLRWPVNGSAGWELQTADTLSGPWTQVSGAAQSAGNWEYSATPNSSGRGFFRLSRP
;
A
#
# COMPACT_ATOMS: atom_id res chain seq x y z
N MET A 1 12.87 -12.69 -50.87
CA MET A 1 12.71 -13.27 -49.51
C MET A 1 12.87 -12.13 -48.51
N ARG A 2 11.82 -11.74 -47.78
CA ARG A 2 11.93 -10.72 -46.71
C ARG A 2 11.92 -11.45 -45.37
N ALA A 3 13.00 -11.30 -44.61
CA ALA A 3 13.15 -11.88 -43.29
C ALA A 3 12.22 -11.15 -42.31
N ALA A 4 11.32 -11.90 -41.66
CA ALA A 4 10.57 -11.42 -40.52
C ALA A 4 11.40 -11.67 -39.26
N ILE A 5 11.83 -10.60 -38.59
CA ILE A 5 12.43 -10.68 -37.25
C ILE A 5 11.26 -10.82 -36.27
N LEU A 6 11.10 -12.02 -35.73
CA LEU A 6 10.14 -12.32 -34.67
C LEU A 6 10.79 -11.96 -33.33
N MET A 7 10.49 -10.78 -32.78
CA MET A 7 10.79 -10.51 -31.37
C MET A 7 9.71 -11.16 -30.51
N LEU A 8 10.07 -12.25 -29.83
CA LEU A 8 9.22 -12.91 -28.85
C LEU A 8 9.48 -12.26 -27.48
N ALA A 9 8.62 -11.32 -27.07
CA ALA A 9 8.61 -10.82 -25.69
C ALA A 9 7.71 -11.74 -24.85
N CYS A 10 8.32 -12.71 -24.16
CA CYS A 10 7.64 -13.47 -23.12
C CYS A 10 7.58 -12.58 -21.87
N SER A 11 6.39 -12.11 -21.46
CA SER A 11 6.22 -11.48 -20.15
C SER A 11 5.37 -12.39 -19.28
N LEU A 12 5.95 -12.88 -18.18
CA LEU A 12 5.17 -13.46 -17.11
C LEU A 12 4.49 -12.30 -16.36
N ALA A 13 3.16 -12.34 -16.27
CA ALA A 13 2.45 -11.51 -15.31
C ALA A 13 2.81 -12.00 -13.90
N ALA A 14 3.62 -11.23 -13.17
CA ALA A 14 3.83 -11.50 -11.75
C ALA A 14 2.52 -11.16 -11.02
N THR A 15 1.85 -12.17 -10.50
CA THR A 15 0.76 -11.99 -9.52
C THR A 15 1.31 -11.23 -8.32
N GLY A 16 0.59 -10.21 -7.86
CA GLY A 16 1.03 -9.29 -6.79
C GLY A 16 1.52 -10.02 -5.54
N GLU A 17 2.83 -10.13 -5.40
CA GLU A 17 3.49 -10.71 -4.22
C GLU A 17 3.06 -9.91 -2.99
N THR A 18 2.65 -10.62 -1.94
CA THR A 18 2.29 -10.00 -0.65
C THR A 18 3.16 -10.56 0.45
N VAL A 19 3.72 -9.67 1.27
CA VAL A 19 4.55 -9.98 2.43
C VAL A 19 3.84 -9.44 3.67
N THR A 20 3.71 -10.27 4.69
CA THR A 20 3.21 -9.84 6.01
C THR A 20 4.34 -9.87 7.01
N LEU A 21 4.68 -8.71 7.57
CA LEU A 21 5.70 -8.57 8.60
C LEU A 21 5.07 -8.53 9.99
N ALA A 22 5.71 -9.24 10.92
CA ALA A 22 5.40 -9.16 12.34
C ALA A 22 6.17 -8.01 13.03
N PRO A 23 5.64 -7.46 14.13
CA PRO A 23 6.38 -6.54 14.98
C PRO A 23 7.67 -7.19 15.50
N ALA A 24 8.75 -6.41 15.51
CA ALA A 24 9.95 -6.72 16.29
C ALA A 24 9.73 -6.46 17.78
N LYS A 25 8.90 -5.46 18.08
CA LYS A 25 8.53 -5.04 19.43
C LYS A 25 7.30 -4.14 19.40
N ASP A 26 6.44 -4.24 20.40
CA ASP A 26 5.38 -3.30 20.69
C ASP A 26 5.24 -3.07 22.20
N SER A 27 4.63 -1.95 22.57
CA SER A 27 4.27 -1.65 23.96
C SER A 27 3.34 -0.45 23.99
N ASP A 28 2.58 -0.34 25.07
CA ASP A 28 1.78 0.83 25.38
C ASP A 28 2.20 1.46 26.70
N ILE A 29 1.97 2.77 26.82
CA ILE A 29 2.44 3.58 27.93
C ILE A 29 1.24 4.30 28.52
N TYR A 30 1.08 4.19 29.83
CA TYR A 30 0.00 4.86 30.55
C TYR A 30 0.52 6.09 31.29
N SER A 31 0.05 7.27 30.88
CA SER A 31 0.52 8.57 31.38
C SER A 31 0.49 8.69 32.90
N TYR A 32 -0.57 8.25 33.56
CA TYR A 32 -0.70 8.35 35.03
C TYR A 32 0.42 7.64 35.78
N THR A 33 0.84 6.47 35.30
CA THR A 33 1.91 5.70 35.94
C THR A 33 3.30 5.93 35.34
N ASP A 34 3.36 6.71 34.26
CA ASP A 34 4.55 6.99 33.46
C ASP A 34 5.41 5.73 33.23
N ARG A 35 4.79 4.66 32.72
CA ARG A 35 5.47 3.40 32.44
C ARG A 35 4.71 2.58 31.42
N ALA A 36 5.41 1.63 30.81
CA ALA A 36 4.78 0.56 30.07
C ALA A 36 3.73 -0.14 30.95
N THR A 37 2.54 -0.44 30.42
CA THR A 37 1.46 -1.03 31.23
C THR A 37 1.78 -2.45 31.68
N GLY A 38 2.70 -3.12 30.99
CA GLY A 38 3.11 -4.50 31.27
C GLY A 38 2.09 -5.53 30.82
N THR A 39 1.06 -5.15 30.05
CA THR A 39 0.11 -6.10 29.45
C THR A 39 0.76 -6.84 28.29
N THR A 40 1.04 -8.13 28.47
CA THR A 40 1.73 -8.99 27.48
C THR A 40 0.79 -9.55 26.41
N GLY A 41 -0.24 -8.81 26.02
CA GLY A 41 -1.27 -9.35 25.12
C GLY A 41 -2.20 -8.31 24.50
N THR A 42 -2.14 -7.08 24.99
CA THR A 42 -2.97 -5.97 24.50
C THR A 42 -2.17 -4.68 24.39
N LEU A 43 -2.58 -3.82 23.47
CA LEU A 43 -2.07 -2.47 23.26
C LEU A 43 -3.24 -1.50 23.39
N GLY A 44 -3.26 -0.70 24.45
CA GLY A 44 -4.30 0.28 24.70
C GLY A 44 -4.01 1.65 24.08
N ILE A 45 -5.07 2.29 23.64
CA ILE A 45 -5.08 3.71 23.29
C ILE A 45 -6.30 4.33 23.96
N ASN A 46 -6.04 5.31 24.82
CA ASN A 46 -7.08 5.99 25.58
C ASN A 46 -6.85 7.49 25.54
N SER A 47 -7.94 8.21 25.37
CA SER A 47 -8.07 9.63 25.70
C SER A 47 -9.29 9.75 26.61
N SER A 48 -9.11 10.37 27.77
CA SER A 48 -10.18 10.57 28.75
C SER A 48 -10.74 12.00 28.75
N GLY A 49 -10.40 12.79 27.72
CA GLY A 49 -10.81 14.18 27.58
C GLY A 49 -9.77 15.18 28.11
N GLU A 50 -9.96 16.45 27.74
CA GLU A 50 -9.01 17.53 28.00
C GLU A 50 -8.65 17.65 29.49
N GLY A 51 -7.35 17.66 29.79
CA GLY A 51 -6.82 17.82 31.16
C GLY A 51 -6.81 16.55 32.01
N SER A 52 -7.26 15.41 31.49
CA SER A 52 -7.16 14.14 32.21
C SER A 52 -5.72 13.60 32.25
N PRO A 53 -5.23 13.11 33.41
CA PRO A 53 -3.92 12.48 33.51
C PRO A 53 -3.94 11.00 33.08
N HIS A 54 -5.02 10.53 32.44
CA HIS A 54 -5.29 9.13 32.14
C HIS A 54 -5.38 8.85 30.64
N SER A 55 -4.37 9.25 29.88
CA SER A 55 -4.20 8.87 28.47
C SER A 55 -3.24 7.69 28.32
N GLN A 56 -3.46 6.89 27.27
CA GLN A 56 -2.63 5.74 26.93
C GLN A 56 -2.26 5.79 25.45
N ARG A 57 -1.01 5.49 25.14
CA ARG A 57 -0.45 5.55 23.79
C ARG A 57 0.32 4.29 23.48
N THR A 58 0.38 3.92 22.21
CA THR A 58 0.99 2.67 21.75
C THR A 58 2.17 2.95 20.82
N LEU A 59 3.23 2.16 20.94
CA LEU A 59 4.37 2.11 20.03
C LEU A 59 4.46 0.72 19.40
N ILE A 60 4.68 0.65 18.09
CA ILE A 60 4.84 -0.62 17.36
C ILE A 60 5.99 -0.47 16.37
N GLN A 61 7.03 -1.29 16.49
CA GLN A 61 8.14 -1.34 15.53
C GLN A 61 8.18 -2.67 14.81
N PHE A 62 8.18 -2.65 13.48
CA PHE A 62 8.21 -3.84 12.64
C PHE A 62 9.64 -4.28 12.30
N ASN A 63 9.85 -5.60 12.20
CA ASN A 63 11.09 -6.17 11.68
C ASN A 63 11.06 -6.15 10.14
N LEU A 64 11.93 -5.36 9.51
CA LEU A 64 12.01 -5.26 8.06
C LEU A 64 12.91 -6.32 7.41
N ALA A 65 13.57 -7.18 8.19
CA ALA A 65 14.45 -8.22 7.63
C ALA A 65 13.71 -9.20 6.70
N GLY A 66 12.40 -9.37 6.89
CA GLY A 66 11.55 -10.18 6.01
C GLY A 66 11.00 -9.46 4.79
N LEU A 67 11.28 -8.15 4.60
CA LEU A 67 10.80 -7.40 3.46
C LEU A 67 11.64 -7.71 2.22
N VAL A 68 11.08 -8.52 1.32
CA VAL A 68 11.72 -8.92 0.05
C VAL A 68 11.32 -8.03 -1.14
N ILE A 69 10.29 -7.19 -0.98
CA ILE A 69 9.83 -6.25 -2.02
C ILE A 69 10.67 -4.98 -1.96
N PRO A 70 11.41 -4.61 -3.02
CA PRO A 70 12.18 -3.37 -3.06
C PRO A 70 11.28 -2.13 -2.91
N ALA A 71 11.80 -1.06 -2.30
CA ALA A 71 11.03 0.15 -2.03
C ALA A 71 10.30 0.74 -3.26
N ALA A 72 10.97 0.73 -4.42
CA ALA A 72 10.43 1.23 -5.69
C ALA A 72 9.27 0.38 -6.24
N GLU A 73 9.14 -0.86 -5.76
CA GLU A 73 8.14 -1.83 -6.21
C GLU A 73 7.00 -1.99 -5.20
N ILE A 74 6.95 -1.20 -4.12
CA ILE A 74 5.85 -1.25 -3.15
C ILE A 74 4.60 -0.62 -3.77
N GLY A 75 3.57 -1.44 -3.98
CA GLY A 75 2.27 -1.05 -4.50
C GLY A 75 1.35 -0.50 -3.42
N SER A 76 1.28 -1.21 -2.29
CA SER A 76 0.56 -0.81 -1.08
C SER A 76 1.32 -1.26 0.17
N ALA A 77 1.09 -0.59 1.28
CA ALA A 77 1.48 -1.05 2.60
C ALA A 77 0.43 -0.65 3.63
N LYS A 78 -0.11 -1.63 4.36
CA LYS A 78 -1.16 -1.43 5.34
C LYS A 78 -0.73 -1.86 6.72
N LEU A 79 -0.96 -0.98 7.70
CA LEU A 79 -0.94 -1.36 9.11
C LEU A 79 -2.29 -1.99 9.44
N ARG A 80 -2.27 -3.19 9.99
CA ARG A 80 -3.44 -4.00 10.30
C ARG A 80 -3.42 -4.40 11.76
N LEU A 81 -4.47 -4.04 12.49
CA LEU A 81 -4.59 -4.21 13.95
C LEU A 81 -5.88 -4.94 14.28
N PHE A 82 -5.82 -5.92 15.19
CA PHE A 82 -6.99 -6.68 15.62
C PHE A 82 -7.58 -6.02 16.86
N VAL A 83 -8.84 -5.59 16.79
CA VAL A 83 -9.52 -4.94 17.92
C VAL A 83 -9.96 -6.00 18.92
N VAL A 84 -9.61 -5.83 20.18
CA VAL A 84 -10.04 -6.68 21.29
C VAL A 84 -10.90 -5.88 22.27
N PRO A 85 -11.78 -6.54 23.06
CA PRO A 85 -12.48 -5.86 24.14
C PRO A 85 -11.47 -5.23 25.12
N PRO A 86 -11.62 -3.95 25.50
CA PRO A 86 -10.84 -3.39 26.60
C PRO A 86 -11.09 -4.14 27.90
N ASP A 87 -10.12 -4.10 28.82
CA ASP A 87 -10.31 -4.60 30.18
C ASP A 87 -11.45 -3.80 30.85
N PRO A 88 -12.50 -4.46 31.36
CA PRO A 88 -13.66 -3.80 31.97
C PRO A 88 -13.31 -2.82 33.09
N SER A 89 -12.16 -3.01 33.75
CA SER A 89 -11.65 -2.14 34.82
C SER A 89 -11.28 -0.74 34.31
N PHE A 90 -11.05 -0.60 33.01
CA PHE A 90 -10.69 0.65 32.33
C PHE A 90 -11.82 1.17 31.42
N GLY A 91 -13.02 0.63 31.56
CA GLY A 91 -14.22 1.04 30.83
C GLY A 91 -14.47 0.27 29.53
N ALA A 92 -15.60 0.57 28.90
CA ALA A 92 -16.00 -0.07 27.65
C ALA A 92 -15.27 0.52 26.44
N LEU A 93 -15.31 -0.21 25.31
CA LEU A 93 -14.83 0.29 24.02
C LEU A 93 -15.56 1.59 23.68
N THR A 94 -14.78 2.64 23.45
CA THR A 94 -15.27 3.93 22.95
C THR A 94 -14.68 4.13 21.56
N PRO A 95 -15.48 4.07 20.48
CA PRO A 95 -15.00 4.13 19.10
C PRO A 95 -14.50 5.54 18.75
N GLY A 96 -13.68 5.63 17.71
CA GLY A 96 -13.14 6.91 17.25
C GLY A 96 -11.91 6.70 16.35
N ASN A 97 -11.19 7.79 16.10
CA ASN A 97 -10.00 7.77 15.27
C ASN A 97 -8.73 7.64 16.10
N VAL A 98 -7.84 6.77 15.65
CA VAL A 98 -6.48 6.64 16.14
C VAL A 98 -5.57 7.34 15.13
N GLU A 99 -4.80 8.30 15.61
CA GLU A 99 -3.73 8.91 14.84
C GLU A 99 -2.55 7.95 14.72
N ILE A 100 -2.07 7.77 13.49
CA ILE A 100 -0.86 7.01 13.18
C ILE A 100 0.24 7.98 12.80
N SER A 101 1.28 8.04 13.61
CA SER A 101 2.41 8.94 13.42
C SER A 101 3.72 8.15 13.33
N ARG A 102 4.75 8.72 12.71
CA ARG A 102 6.09 8.12 12.72
C ARG A 102 6.74 8.35 14.08
N GLN A 103 7.26 7.29 14.69
CA GLN A 103 8.15 7.42 15.85
C GLN A 103 9.53 7.90 15.39
N THR A 104 10.06 8.94 16.01
CA THR A 104 11.28 9.63 15.54
C THR A 104 12.56 9.27 16.28
N ALA A 105 12.48 8.51 17.37
CA ALA A 105 13.65 8.04 18.11
C ALA A 105 13.58 6.58 18.55
N VAL A 106 14.77 6.04 18.83
CA VAL A 106 14.97 4.71 19.40
C VAL A 106 14.27 4.59 20.75
N TRP A 107 13.68 3.42 21.00
CA TRP A 107 13.04 3.08 22.27
C TRP A 107 13.28 1.60 22.60
N THR A 108 13.16 1.23 23.89
CA THR A 108 13.37 -0.13 24.40
C THR A 108 12.27 -0.51 25.39
N ILE A 109 11.78 -1.75 25.35
CA ILE A 109 10.65 -2.23 26.19
C ILE A 109 11.04 -2.38 27.68
N THR A 110 12.32 -2.37 28.03
CA THR A 110 12.74 -2.56 29.41
C THR A 110 12.05 -1.56 30.35
N ASN A 111 11.37 -2.05 31.39
CA ASN A 111 11.02 -1.23 32.55
C ASN A 111 12.29 -1.13 33.40
N PRO A 112 12.82 0.05 33.77
CA PRO A 112 12.18 1.37 33.81
C PRO A 112 12.52 2.33 32.66
N THR A 113 12.93 1.87 31.48
CA THR A 113 13.35 2.76 30.40
C THR A 113 12.18 3.32 29.59
N LEU A 114 11.15 2.53 29.28
CA LEU A 114 10.03 3.07 28.49
C LEU A 114 9.12 3.96 29.35
N ARG A 115 8.96 5.22 28.93
CA ARG A 115 8.28 6.32 29.64
C ARG A 115 7.47 7.17 28.68
N TRP A 116 6.53 7.94 29.18
CA TRP A 116 5.62 8.78 28.37
C TRP A 116 6.37 9.68 27.38
N ASN A 117 7.48 10.26 27.81
CA ASN A 117 8.32 11.13 26.97
C ASN A 117 9.10 10.41 25.85
N HIS A 118 9.13 9.07 25.82
CA HIS A 118 9.68 8.31 24.69
C HIS A 118 8.71 8.25 23.52
N PHE A 119 7.45 8.62 23.72
CA PHE A 119 6.52 8.84 22.62
C PHE A 119 6.92 10.12 21.89
N GLN A 120 7.55 9.97 20.71
CA GLN A 120 8.06 11.07 19.90
C GLN A 120 7.50 10.96 18.49
N ALA A 121 6.19 11.19 18.40
CA ALA A 121 5.45 11.27 17.14
C ALA A 121 5.91 12.49 16.32
N SER A 122 6.12 12.29 15.02
CA SER A 122 6.14 13.39 14.05
C SER A 122 4.72 13.82 13.69
N GLU A 123 4.61 14.66 12.66
CA GLU A 123 3.33 14.90 11.98
C GLU A 123 2.60 13.58 11.63
N PRO A 124 1.26 13.58 11.71
CA PRO A 124 0.43 12.42 11.38
C PRO A 124 0.71 11.89 9.97
N VAL A 125 0.79 10.56 9.87
CA VAL A 125 0.85 9.85 8.59
C VAL A 125 -0.55 9.63 8.06
N GLU A 126 -1.46 9.16 8.91
CA GLU A 126 -2.84 8.82 8.55
C GLU A 126 -3.73 8.69 9.80
N LEU A 127 -5.05 8.62 9.61
CA LEU A 127 -6.04 8.31 10.65
C LEU A 127 -6.62 6.91 10.44
N LEU A 128 -6.56 6.09 11.49
CA LEU A 128 -7.22 4.79 11.55
C LEU A 128 -8.58 4.94 12.22
N ALA A 129 -9.66 4.77 11.47
CA ALA A 129 -11.01 4.74 12.03
C ALA A 129 -11.26 3.40 12.75
N VAL A 130 -11.75 3.45 14.00
CA VAL A 130 -12.19 2.30 14.78
C VAL A 130 -13.70 2.40 15.02
N PRO A 131 -14.54 1.74 14.20
CA PRO A 131 -15.99 1.83 14.31
C PRO A 131 -16.53 1.17 15.59
N ALA A 132 -17.74 1.56 15.97
CA ALA A 132 -18.51 0.83 16.98
C ALA A 132 -18.71 -0.63 16.57
N GLY A 133 -18.58 -1.57 17.51
CA GLY A 133 -18.76 -3.01 17.23
C GLY A 133 -17.59 -3.68 16.49
N SER A 134 -16.45 -3.00 16.34
CA SER A 134 -15.25 -3.57 15.70
C SER A 134 -14.51 -4.63 16.53
N SER A 135 -14.88 -4.81 17.81
CA SER A 135 -14.30 -5.84 18.66
C SER A 135 -14.37 -7.22 18.00
N GLY A 136 -13.24 -7.93 17.96
CA GLY A 136 -13.10 -9.21 17.26
C GLY A 136 -12.87 -9.09 15.75
N SER A 137 -12.59 -7.90 15.25
CA SER A 137 -12.34 -7.62 13.83
C SER A 137 -10.99 -6.95 13.59
N TRP A 138 -10.49 -7.06 12.36
CA TRP A 138 -9.33 -6.32 11.90
C TRP A 138 -9.74 -4.92 11.43
N VAL A 139 -8.93 -3.93 11.79
CA VAL A 139 -8.97 -2.58 11.20
C VAL A 139 -7.64 -2.31 10.50
N GLU A 140 -7.69 -1.53 9.43
CA GLU A 140 -6.57 -1.34 8.51
C GLU A 140 -6.44 0.12 8.09
N VAL A 141 -5.21 0.57 7.87
CA VAL A 141 -4.90 1.91 7.38
C VAL A 141 -3.67 1.87 6.46
N GLU A 142 -3.71 2.65 5.39
CA GLU A 142 -2.61 2.74 4.42
C GLU A 142 -1.46 3.58 5.00
N VAL A 143 -0.25 3.05 4.96
CA VAL A 143 0.98 3.65 5.53
C VAL A 143 2.15 3.61 4.53
N LYS A 144 1.87 3.35 3.25
CA LYS A 144 2.85 3.21 2.17
C LYS A 144 3.96 4.26 2.13
N PRO A 145 3.68 5.58 2.24
CA PRO A 145 4.75 6.59 2.16
C PRO A 145 5.86 6.34 3.19
N LEU A 146 5.49 6.00 4.42
CA LEU A 146 6.44 5.74 5.50
C LEU A 146 7.19 4.41 5.30
N VAL A 147 6.50 3.37 4.83
CA VAL A 147 7.14 2.07 4.56
C VAL A 147 8.14 2.16 3.41
N ILE A 148 7.85 2.92 2.35
CA ILE A 148 8.81 3.22 1.28
C ILE A 148 10.04 3.95 1.84
N ALA A 149 9.84 4.91 2.73
CA ALA A 149 10.94 5.66 3.34
C ALA A 149 11.86 4.75 4.17
N TRP A 150 11.29 3.81 4.93
CA TRP A 150 12.06 2.80 5.66
C TRP A 150 12.77 1.80 4.74
N ALA A 151 12.06 1.25 3.74
CA ALA A 151 12.60 0.25 2.82
C ALA A 151 13.72 0.80 1.94
N SER A 152 13.67 2.09 1.59
CA SER A 152 14.73 2.79 0.85
C SER A 152 15.92 3.21 1.73
N GLY A 153 15.78 3.13 3.06
CA GLY A 153 16.77 3.64 4.01
C GLY A 153 16.85 5.17 4.10
N SER A 154 15.93 5.90 3.45
CA SER A 154 15.88 7.37 3.53
C SER A 154 15.52 7.88 4.93
N ILE A 155 14.83 7.06 5.73
CA ILE A 155 14.51 7.32 7.13
C ILE A 155 14.74 6.05 7.96
N ALA A 156 15.28 6.20 9.16
CA ALA A 156 15.40 5.10 10.11
C ALA A 156 14.03 4.57 10.56
N ASN A 157 13.88 3.25 10.64
CA ASN A 157 12.67 2.62 11.17
C ASN A 157 12.73 2.56 12.71
N TYR A 158 12.00 3.44 13.38
CA TYR A 158 11.71 3.35 14.82
C TYR A 158 10.26 2.96 15.12
N GLY A 159 9.48 2.63 14.09
CA GLY A 159 8.09 2.20 14.19
C GLY A 159 7.06 3.31 14.11
N PHE A 160 5.85 2.94 14.48
CA PHE A 160 4.68 3.80 14.56
C PHE A 160 4.42 4.23 16.01
N ALA A 161 3.92 5.45 16.14
CA ALA A 161 3.41 6.03 17.37
C ALA A 161 1.91 6.25 17.19
N LEU A 162 1.11 5.60 18.04
CA LEU A 162 -0.34 5.57 17.95
C LEU A 162 -0.96 6.27 19.17
N GLN A 163 -1.87 7.19 18.93
CA GLN A 163 -2.58 7.95 19.96
C GLN A 163 -4.01 8.27 19.50
N ALA A 164 -4.85 8.80 20.40
CA ALA A 164 -6.13 9.36 19.97
C ALA A 164 -5.89 10.56 19.03
N GLU A 165 -6.72 10.72 18.00
CA GLU A 165 -6.68 11.91 17.11
C GLU A 165 -6.77 13.22 17.90
N SER A 166 -7.50 13.20 19.01
CA SER A 166 -7.63 14.34 19.91
C SER A 166 -7.75 13.88 21.34
N GLU A 167 -6.93 14.45 22.22
CA GLU A 167 -7.04 14.27 23.68
C GLU A 167 -8.30 14.94 24.24
N ALA A 168 -9.01 15.76 23.46
CA ALA A 168 -10.28 16.37 23.87
C ALA A 168 -11.50 15.45 23.63
N ILE A 169 -11.35 14.42 22.79
CA ILE A 169 -12.43 13.48 22.44
C ILE A 169 -12.17 12.16 23.18
N PRO A 170 -13.12 11.66 23.98
CA PRO A 170 -12.98 10.37 24.62
C PRO A 170 -12.77 9.24 23.61
N LEU A 171 -11.75 8.41 23.84
CA LEU A 171 -11.43 7.22 23.07
C LEU A 171 -10.98 6.14 24.06
N ASN A 172 -11.42 4.90 23.83
CA ASN A 172 -10.93 3.75 24.59
C ASN A 172 -10.94 2.55 23.66
N VAL A 173 -9.81 2.29 23.03
CA VAL A 173 -9.64 1.16 22.10
C VAL A 173 -8.46 0.32 22.55
N THR A 174 -8.56 -0.98 22.29
CA THR A 174 -7.53 -1.94 22.63
C THR A 174 -7.30 -2.84 21.44
N PHE A 175 -6.05 -3.03 21.09
CA PHE A 175 -5.63 -3.96 20.04
C PHE A 175 -4.90 -5.15 20.66
N ALA A 176 -4.85 -6.27 19.95
CA ALA A 176 -4.00 -7.38 20.36
C ALA A 176 -2.51 -6.98 20.22
N ALA A 177 -1.67 -7.34 21.20
CA ALA A 177 -0.22 -7.16 21.16
C ALA A 177 0.49 -8.29 20.39
N MET A 178 1.80 -8.17 20.17
CA MET A 178 2.58 -9.12 19.40
C MET A 178 2.57 -10.55 19.96
N GLU A 179 2.37 -10.72 21.27
CA GLU A 179 2.27 -12.02 21.92
C GLU A 179 0.94 -12.73 21.63
N ALA A 180 -0.07 -12.03 21.11
CA ALA A 180 -1.35 -12.61 20.73
C ALA A 180 -1.24 -13.40 19.42
N THR A 181 -0.97 -14.69 19.54
CA THR A 181 -0.81 -15.62 18.40
C THR A 181 -1.96 -15.49 17.39
N GLY A 182 -1.62 -15.11 16.16
CA GLY A 182 -2.57 -14.97 15.05
C GLY A 182 -3.33 -13.64 14.98
N TYR A 183 -3.23 -12.79 16.00
CA TYR A 183 -3.97 -11.53 16.11
C TYR A 183 -3.10 -10.30 16.35
N GLY A 184 -1.82 -10.46 16.68
CA GLY A 184 -0.90 -9.34 16.87
C GLY A 184 -0.76 -8.43 15.64
N PRO A 185 -0.15 -7.25 15.80
CA PRO A 185 -0.04 -6.25 14.73
C PRO A 185 0.60 -6.82 13.45
N GLN A 186 0.13 -6.36 12.30
CA GLN A 186 0.63 -6.79 10.99
C GLN A 186 0.96 -5.58 10.12
N LEU A 187 2.10 -5.65 9.42
CA LEU A 187 2.40 -4.76 8.31
C LEU A 187 2.31 -5.57 7.01
N VAL A 188 1.24 -5.36 6.26
CA VAL A 188 0.94 -6.09 5.03
C VAL A 188 1.38 -5.25 3.84
N ILE A 189 2.35 -5.74 3.08
CA ILE A 189 2.99 -5.02 1.97
C ILE A 189 2.73 -5.82 0.69
N THR A 190 2.16 -5.18 -0.31
CA THR A 190 1.91 -5.81 -1.62
C THR A 190 2.74 -5.12 -2.69
N ARG A 191 3.41 -5.93 -3.51
CA ARG A 191 4.18 -5.45 -4.67
C ARG A 191 3.23 -4.78 -5.65
N ALA A 192 3.67 -3.65 -6.23
CA ALA A 192 2.97 -3.01 -7.32
C ALA A 192 2.77 -4.03 -8.43
N GLU A 193 1.58 -4.04 -9.01
CA GLU A 193 1.35 -4.83 -10.21
C GLU A 193 2.34 -4.38 -11.28
N ALA A 194 3.03 -5.34 -11.91
CA ALA A 194 3.86 -5.03 -13.04
C ALA A 194 3.01 -4.30 -14.09
N PRO A 195 3.53 -3.26 -14.76
CA PRO A 195 2.85 -2.70 -15.92
C PRO A 195 2.56 -3.86 -16.87
N VAL A 196 1.29 -4.07 -17.20
CA VAL A 196 0.92 -5.10 -18.18
C VAL A 196 1.69 -4.77 -19.45
N ALA A 197 2.47 -5.72 -19.98
CA ALA A 197 3.21 -5.48 -21.20
C ALA A 197 2.22 -5.12 -22.33
N PRO A 198 2.55 -4.17 -23.22
CA PRO A 198 1.72 -3.91 -24.39
C PRO A 198 1.57 -5.21 -25.20
N PRO A 199 0.37 -5.49 -25.73
CA PRO A 199 0.19 -6.57 -26.68
C PRO A 199 1.14 -6.38 -27.86
N VAL A 200 1.60 -7.49 -28.44
CA VAL A 200 2.39 -7.40 -29.67
C VAL A 200 1.53 -6.80 -30.77
N LEU A 201 1.93 -5.63 -31.27
CA LEU A 201 1.35 -4.99 -32.44
C LEU A 201 2.14 -5.43 -33.67
N ALA A 202 1.60 -6.38 -34.43
CA ALA A 202 2.19 -6.84 -35.67
C ALA A 202 1.72 -5.96 -36.84
N MET A 203 2.64 -5.62 -37.75
CA MET A 203 2.33 -4.91 -38.98
C MET A 203 2.70 -5.77 -40.19
N THR A 204 1.76 -5.94 -41.12
CA THR A 204 2.00 -6.51 -42.45
C THR A 204 1.68 -5.45 -43.50
N SER A 205 2.33 -5.52 -44.66
CA SER A 205 2.04 -4.63 -45.79
C SER A 205 1.86 -5.44 -47.07
N SER A 206 0.84 -5.10 -47.84
CA SER A 206 0.52 -5.70 -49.14
C SER A 206 -0.21 -4.69 -50.02
N ASN A 207 0.16 -4.60 -51.29
CA ASN A 207 -0.55 -3.80 -52.30
C ASN A 207 -0.95 -2.38 -51.83
N SER A 208 0.01 -1.63 -51.26
CA SER A 208 -0.19 -0.26 -50.75
C SER A 208 -1.18 -0.12 -49.59
N VAL A 209 -1.53 -1.22 -48.92
CA VAL A 209 -2.27 -1.24 -47.64
C VAL A 209 -1.36 -1.84 -46.58
N PHE A 210 -1.38 -1.28 -45.39
CA PHE A 210 -0.82 -1.94 -44.21
C PHE A 210 -1.95 -2.42 -43.31
N GLN A 211 -1.73 -3.56 -42.68
CA GLN A 211 -2.63 -4.15 -41.70
C GLN A 211 -1.88 -4.26 -40.37
N LEU A 212 -2.49 -3.72 -39.32
CA LEU A 212 -2.08 -3.85 -37.95
C LEU A 212 -2.91 -4.94 -37.29
N ARG A 213 -2.25 -5.81 -36.51
CA ARG A 213 -2.90 -6.93 -35.83
C ARG A 213 -2.35 -7.07 -34.42
N TRP A 214 -3.25 -7.23 -33.45
CA TRP A 214 -2.90 -7.50 -32.05
C TRP A 214 -3.91 -8.48 -31.42
N PRO A 215 -3.52 -9.30 -30.44
CA PRO A 215 -4.41 -10.34 -29.90
C PRO A 215 -5.61 -9.72 -29.18
N VAL A 216 -6.77 -10.40 -29.17
CA VAL A 216 -7.91 -9.98 -28.32
C VAL A 216 -7.63 -10.30 -26.85
N ASN A 217 -7.08 -11.49 -26.59
CA ASN A 217 -6.68 -11.90 -25.25
C ASN A 217 -5.43 -11.10 -24.80
N GLY A 218 -5.44 -10.57 -23.58
CA GLY A 218 -4.38 -9.71 -23.03
C GLY A 218 -4.46 -8.23 -23.44
N SER A 219 -5.37 -7.87 -24.35
CA SER A 219 -5.48 -6.50 -24.89
C SER A 219 -6.63 -5.68 -24.29
N ALA A 220 -7.31 -6.17 -23.25
CA ALA A 220 -8.37 -5.40 -22.59
C ALA A 220 -7.85 -4.02 -22.14
N GLY A 221 -8.58 -2.95 -22.46
CA GLY A 221 -8.20 -1.57 -22.13
C GLY A 221 -7.07 -0.95 -22.98
N TRP A 222 -6.42 -1.73 -23.86
CA TRP A 222 -5.45 -1.18 -24.82
C TRP A 222 -6.18 -0.63 -26.04
N GLU A 223 -5.79 0.57 -26.45
CA GLU A 223 -6.35 1.28 -27.59
C GLU A 223 -5.28 1.54 -28.64
N LEU A 224 -5.63 1.36 -29.92
CA LEU A 224 -4.77 1.74 -31.02
C LEU A 224 -4.78 3.27 -31.14
N GLN A 225 -3.60 3.88 -31.19
CA GLN A 225 -3.42 5.31 -31.40
C GLN A 225 -2.51 5.56 -32.61
N THR A 226 -2.70 6.70 -33.26
CA THR A 226 -1.89 7.18 -34.38
C THR A 226 -1.34 8.58 -34.13
N ALA A 227 -0.21 8.91 -34.74
CA ALA A 227 0.38 10.24 -34.74
C ALA A 227 1.22 10.49 -35.99
N ASP A 228 1.36 11.75 -36.40
CA ASP A 228 2.24 12.14 -37.52
C ASP A 228 3.72 12.20 -37.09
N THR A 229 3.99 12.30 -35.79
CA THR A 229 5.34 12.31 -35.21
C THR A 229 5.43 11.37 -34.00
N LEU A 230 6.62 10.88 -33.68
CA LEU A 230 6.86 10.05 -32.49
C LEU A 230 6.50 10.79 -31.18
N SER A 231 6.60 12.11 -31.16
CA SER A 231 6.24 12.96 -30.01
C SER A 231 4.74 13.19 -29.86
N GLY A 232 3.92 12.77 -30.83
CA GLY A 232 2.49 13.05 -30.87
C GLY A 232 2.15 14.38 -31.58
N PRO A 233 0.95 14.95 -31.35
CA PRO A 233 -0.11 14.44 -30.49
C PRO A 233 -0.64 13.08 -30.96
N TRP A 234 -0.99 12.22 -30.01
CA TRP A 234 -1.54 10.89 -30.28
C TRP A 234 -3.06 10.93 -30.26
N THR A 235 -3.69 10.38 -31.30
CA THR A 235 -5.15 10.31 -31.42
C THR A 235 -5.59 8.85 -31.48
N GLN A 236 -6.72 8.55 -30.84
CA GLN A 236 -7.31 7.22 -30.87
C GLN A 236 -7.76 6.87 -32.30
N VAL A 237 -7.44 5.66 -32.74
CA VAL A 237 -7.88 5.11 -34.02
C VAL A 237 -9.20 4.37 -33.79
N SER A 238 -10.23 4.76 -34.53
CA SER A 238 -11.51 4.04 -34.60
C SER A 238 -11.52 3.05 -35.76
N GLY A 239 -12.40 2.03 -35.68
CA GLY A 239 -12.64 1.09 -36.79
C GLY A 239 -11.76 -0.17 -36.80
N ALA A 240 -11.08 -0.49 -35.70
CA ALA A 240 -10.49 -1.82 -35.52
C ALA A 240 -11.59 -2.89 -35.38
N ALA A 241 -11.46 -4.02 -36.06
CA ALA A 241 -12.43 -5.10 -36.05
C ALA A 241 -11.81 -6.39 -35.48
N GLN A 242 -12.63 -7.23 -34.85
CA GLN A 242 -12.16 -8.54 -34.38
C GLN A 242 -12.27 -9.59 -35.49
N SER A 243 -11.19 -10.36 -35.70
CA SER A 243 -11.14 -11.48 -36.64
C SER A 243 -10.18 -12.55 -36.12
N ALA A 244 -10.65 -13.80 -36.03
CA ALA A 244 -9.86 -14.96 -35.63
C ALA A 244 -8.99 -14.73 -34.36
N GLY A 245 -9.61 -14.20 -33.29
CA GLY A 245 -8.95 -13.97 -32.00
C GLY A 245 -8.00 -12.77 -31.95
N ASN A 246 -7.98 -11.93 -32.99
CA ASN A 246 -7.17 -10.72 -33.06
C ASN A 246 -8.04 -9.51 -33.39
N TRP A 247 -7.61 -8.35 -32.90
CA TRP A 247 -8.02 -7.07 -33.45
C TRP A 247 -7.20 -6.77 -34.70
N GLU A 248 -7.86 -6.21 -35.70
CA GLU A 248 -7.28 -5.88 -37.00
C GLU A 248 -7.68 -4.46 -37.41
N TYR A 249 -6.71 -3.70 -37.91
CA TYR A 249 -6.93 -2.38 -38.49
C TYR A 249 -6.17 -2.29 -39.82
N SER A 250 -6.84 -1.82 -40.86
CA SER A 250 -6.25 -1.68 -42.19
C SER A 250 -6.36 -0.24 -42.65
N ALA A 251 -5.27 0.30 -43.18
CA ALA A 251 -5.25 1.63 -43.77
C ALA A 251 -4.29 1.69 -44.96
N THR A 252 -4.56 2.62 -45.87
CA THR A 252 -3.62 3.02 -46.91
C THR A 252 -2.68 4.08 -46.33
N PRO A 253 -1.36 4.02 -46.61
CA PRO A 253 -0.47 5.13 -46.30
C PRO A 253 -1.01 6.41 -46.93
N ASN A 254 -1.09 7.48 -46.15
CA ASN A 254 -1.43 8.80 -46.67
C ASN A 254 -0.35 9.28 -47.67
N SER A 255 -0.64 10.35 -48.42
CA SER A 255 0.28 10.92 -49.43
C SER A 255 1.63 11.39 -48.88
N SER A 256 1.74 11.58 -47.55
CA SER A 256 2.99 11.88 -46.84
C SER A 256 3.79 10.64 -46.42
N GLY A 257 3.21 9.44 -46.53
CA GLY A 257 3.87 8.15 -46.27
C GLY A 257 4.33 7.95 -44.84
N ARG A 258 3.83 8.73 -43.88
CA ARG A 258 4.30 8.73 -42.48
C ARG A 258 3.10 8.73 -41.53
N GLY A 259 3.07 7.74 -40.67
CA GLY A 259 2.14 7.61 -39.54
C GLY A 259 2.75 6.63 -38.55
N PHE A 260 2.79 7.02 -37.28
CA PHE A 260 3.25 6.18 -36.19
C PHE A 260 2.05 5.57 -35.49
N PHE A 261 2.14 4.29 -35.15
CA PHE A 261 1.08 3.57 -34.45
C PHE A 261 1.59 3.00 -33.14
N ARG A 262 0.76 3.00 -32.11
CA ARG A 262 1.03 2.33 -30.85
C ARG A 262 -0.24 1.78 -30.24
N LEU A 263 -0.09 0.79 -29.37
CA LEU A 263 -1.11 0.47 -28.39
C LEU A 263 -0.81 1.27 -27.12
N SER A 264 -1.83 1.91 -26.56
CA SER A 264 -1.75 2.63 -25.30
C SER A 264 -2.91 2.23 -24.39
N ARG A 265 -2.67 2.13 -23.08
CA ARG A 265 -3.72 2.18 -22.07
C ARG A 265 -3.83 3.63 -21.56
N PRO A 266 -5.04 4.19 -21.41
CA PRO A 266 -5.24 5.44 -20.69
C PRO A 266 -4.90 5.28 -19.18
#